data_AF-A0A1B6LEV2-F1
#
_entry.id   AF-A0A1B6LEV2-F1
#
_cell.length_a   1.000
_cell.length_b   1.000
_cell.length_c   1.000
_cell.angle_alpha   90.00
_cell.angle_beta   90.00
_cell.angle_gamma   90.00
#
_symmetry.space_group_name_H-M   'P 1'
#
loop_
_entity.id
_entity.type
_entity.pdbx_description
1 polymer ?
#
loop_
_entity_poly.entity_id
_entity_poly.type
_entity_poly.pdbx_seq_one_letter_code
_entity_poly.pdbx_strand_id
1 'polypeptide(L)'
;KINCELAPKSYTCTIKNGMILQDLKEDGYIMPNKFNLLDYSHCKLVISSLAKFHASSVACYHDDPQLVKEIGEELFYTVENEINSLWIKFCMKTVGEILSEMDECKQAADLFLSRVDNVVEVAADICKPKTFGLNVLNHGDLWINNMLFKYLDSGEVEEVRFVDFQTSRWGSPVTDLLYFLWTSADEQVR
;
A
#
# COMPACT_ATOMS: atom_id res chain seq x y z
N LYS A 1 13.00 -6.86 -20.39
CA LYS A 1 11.62 -6.31 -20.29
C LYS A 1 10.83 -7.21 -19.35
N ILE A 2 10.36 -6.66 -18.24
CA ILE A 2 9.60 -7.37 -17.21
C ILE A 2 8.30 -7.89 -17.84
N ASN A 3 8.10 -9.20 -17.84
CA ASN A 3 6.87 -9.84 -18.33
C ASN A 3 6.00 -10.23 -17.12
N CYS A 4 5.43 -9.23 -16.44
CA CYS A 4 4.57 -9.44 -15.27
C CYS A 4 3.31 -8.60 -15.43
N GLU A 5 2.15 -9.26 -15.45
CA GLU A 5 0.85 -8.59 -15.41
C GLU A 5 0.48 -8.29 -13.95
N LEU A 6 0.79 -7.09 -13.47
CA LEU A 6 0.61 -6.69 -12.07
C LEU A 6 -0.60 -5.78 -11.85
N ALA A 7 -1.09 -5.14 -12.91
CA ALA A 7 -2.13 -4.13 -12.90
C ALA A 7 -3.07 -4.33 -14.11
N PRO A 8 -4.26 -3.70 -14.13
CA PRO A 8 -5.08 -3.66 -15.33
C PRO A 8 -4.31 -3.10 -16.52
N LYS A 9 -4.59 -3.61 -17.72
CA LYS A 9 -4.03 -3.04 -18.95
C LYS A 9 -4.52 -1.59 -19.12
N SER A 10 -3.61 -0.69 -19.47
CA SER A 10 -3.94 0.68 -19.84
C SER A 10 -4.18 0.80 -21.34
N TYR A 11 -5.19 1.57 -21.73
CA TYR A 11 -5.50 1.89 -23.12
C TYR A 11 -5.28 3.38 -23.39
N THR A 12 -5.08 3.74 -24.65
CA THR A 12 -4.93 5.13 -25.07
C THR A 12 -6.16 5.95 -24.67
N CYS A 13 -5.95 6.98 -23.85
CA CYS A 13 -6.97 7.93 -23.47
C CYS A 13 -6.74 9.26 -24.21
N THR A 14 -7.77 9.77 -24.88
CA THR A 14 -7.71 11.07 -25.58
C THR A 14 -8.03 12.26 -24.66
N ILE A 15 -8.54 12.00 -23.46
CA ILE A 15 -8.87 13.02 -22.46
C ILE A 15 -7.58 13.37 -21.70
N LYS A 16 -7.24 14.66 -21.65
CA LYS A 16 -6.10 15.14 -20.86
C LYS A 16 -6.31 14.78 -19.39
N ASN A 17 -5.29 14.18 -18.76
CA ASN A 17 -5.33 13.63 -17.39
C ASN A 17 -6.40 12.54 -17.17
N GLY A 18 -6.93 11.95 -18.25
CA GLY A 18 -7.78 10.78 -18.19
C GLY A 18 -6.96 9.50 -18.35
N MET A 19 -7.48 8.40 -17.81
CA MET A 19 -6.93 7.07 -17.99
C MET A 19 -8.06 6.11 -18.34
N ILE A 20 -7.81 5.20 -19.28
CA ILE A 20 -8.72 4.10 -19.59
C ILE A 20 -8.00 2.82 -19.20
N LEU A 21 -8.63 2.05 -18.32
CA LEU A 21 -8.10 0.79 -17.81
C LEU A 21 -9.01 -0.37 -18.21
N GLN A 22 -8.43 -1.56 -18.26
CA GLN A 22 -9.14 -2.81 -18.40
C GLN A 22 -10.14 -2.98 -17.25
N ASP A 23 -11.38 -3.30 -17.62
CA ASP A 23 -12.37 -3.73 -16.64
C ASP A 23 -12.06 -5.17 -16.21
N LEU A 24 -11.34 -5.30 -15.10
CA LEU A 24 -10.99 -6.59 -14.54
C LEU A 24 -12.23 -7.42 -14.16
N LYS A 25 -13.37 -6.78 -13.90
CA LYS A 25 -14.60 -7.50 -13.53
C LYS A 25 -15.10 -8.37 -14.68
N GLU A 26 -15.01 -7.88 -15.92
CA GLU A 26 -15.39 -8.64 -17.12
C GLU A 26 -14.50 -9.88 -17.33
N ASP A 27 -13.27 -9.86 -16.80
CA ASP A 27 -12.33 -10.99 -16.83
C ASP A 27 -12.45 -11.94 -15.62
N GLY A 28 -13.50 -11.76 -14.80
CA GLY A 28 -13.83 -12.61 -13.67
C GLY A 28 -13.05 -12.27 -12.38
N TYR A 29 -12.38 -11.13 -12.32
CA TYR A 29 -11.76 -10.69 -11.08
C TYR A 29 -12.78 -10.09 -10.13
N ILE A 30 -12.60 -10.35 -8.84
CA ILE A 30 -13.45 -9.84 -7.77
C ILE A 30 -12.61 -9.17 -6.69
N MET A 31 -13.17 -8.10 -6.11
CA MET A 31 -12.64 -7.50 -4.90
C MET A 31 -13.24 -8.23 -3.69
N PRO A 32 -12.43 -8.83 -2.81
CA PRO A 32 -12.94 -9.54 -1.64
C PRO A 32 -13.58 -8.59 -0.63
N ASN A 33 -14.44 -9.13 0.24
CA ASN A 33 -14.96 -8.36 1.36
C ASN A 33 -13.84 -8.12 2.39
N LYS A 34 -13.47 -6.85 2.60
CA LYS A 34 -12.41 -6.45 3.54
C LYS A 34 -12.55 -6.95 4.97
N PHE A 35 -13.78 -7.23 5.42
CA PHE A 35 -14.03 -7.72 6.78
C PHE A 35 -13.70 -9.20 6.94
N ASN A 36 -13.53 -9.95 5.86
CA ASN A 36 -13.17 -11.37 5.90
C ASN A 36 -11.66 -11.59 5.99
N LEU A 37 -10.85 -10.55 5.74
CA LEU A 37 -9.39 -10.64 5.62
C LEU A 37 -8.95 -11.69 4.58
N LEU A 38 -7.65 -11.91 4.47
CA LEU A 38 -7.03 -12.80 3.48
C LEU A 38 -6.35 -13.97 4.18
N ASP A 39 -6.66 -15.19 3.72
CA ASP A 39 -5.99 -16.40 4.16
C ASP A 39 -4.54 -16.49 3.64
N TYR A 40 -3.84 -17.55 4.05
CA TYR A 40 -2.47 -17.81 3.64
C TYR A 40 -2.29 -17.90 2.12
N SER A 41 -3.23 -18.52 1.40
CA SER A 41 -3.14 -18.70 -0.06
C SER A 41 -3.20 -17.37 -0.79
N HIS A 42 -4.12 -16.48 -0.38
CA HIS A 42 -4.21 -15.13 -0.89
C HIS A 42 -2.96 -14.32 -0.55
N CYS A 43 -2.53 -14.36 0.72
CA CYS A 43 -1.36 -13.62 1.18
C CYS A 43 -0.08 -14.03 0.42
N LYS A 44 0.11 -15.33 0.20
CA LYS A 44 1.24 -15.86 -0.59
C LYS A 44 1.23 -15.29 -2.01
N LEU A 45 0.06 -15.23 -2.64
CA LEU A 45 -0.09 -14.70 -3.99
C LEU A 45 0.20 -13.18 -4.04
N VAL A 46 -0.36 -12.42 -3.09
CA VAL A 46 -0.12 -10.97 -2.97
C VAL A 46 1.36 -10.68 -2.78
N ILE A 47 2.02 -11.33 -1.80
CA ILE A 47 3.44 -11.11 -1.52
C ILE A 47 4.30 -11.50 -2.72
N SER A 48 3.96 -12.57 -3.44
CA SER A 48 4.66 -12.98 -4.66
C SER A 48 4.52 -11.96 -5.78
N SER A 49 3.33 -11.38 -5.98
CA SER A 49 3.09 -10.32 -6.96
C SER A 49 3.75 -9.00 -6.56
N LEU A 50 3.74 -8.67 -5.27
CA LEU A 50 4.43 -7.51 -4.71
C LEU A 50 5.94 -7.60 -4.92
N ALA A 51 6.54 -8.77 -4.67
CA ALA A 51 7.96 -9.01 -4.91
C ALA A 51 8.33 -8.80 -6.39
N LYS A 52 7.46 -9.23 -7.32
CA LYS A 52 7.64 -8.95 -8.75
C LYS A 52 7.55 -7.45 -9.04
N PHE A 53 6.57 -6.74 -8.48
CA PHE A 53 6.43 -5.28 -8.62
C PHE A 53 7.68 -4.54 -8.11
N HIS A 54 8.12 -4.86 -6.90
CA HIS A 54 9.33 -4.31 -6.28
C HIS A 54 10.58 -4.59 -7.14
N ALA A 55 10.82 -5.83 -7.56
CA ALA A 55 11.96 -6.18 -8.41
C ALA A 55 11.92 -5.46 -9.77
N SER A 56 10.72 -5.32 -10.33
CA SER A 56 10.50 -4.59 -11.59
C SER A 56 10.87 -3.12 -11.45
N SER A 57 10.49 -2.50 -10.33
CA SER A 57 10.82 -1.10 -10.06
C SER A 57 12.33 -0.85 -9.95
N VAL A 58 13.09 -1.81 -9.41
CA VAL A 58 14.56 -1.72 -9.32
C VAL A 58 15.18 -1.76 -10.70
N ALA A 59 14.69 -2.65 -11.58
CA ALA A 59 15.14 -2.69 -12.97
C ALA A 59 14.78 -1.38 -13.72
N CYS A 60 13.56 -0.85 -13.53
CA CYS A 60 13.16 0.44 -14.10
C CYS A 60 14.04 1.58 -13.59
N TYR A 61 14.40 1.60 -12.30
CA TYR A 61 15.29 2.60 -11.72
C TYR A 61 16.70 2.53 -12.33
N HIS A 62 17.21 1.34 -12.61
CA HIS A 62 18.50 1.18 -13.28
C HIS A 62 18.50 1.71 -14.72
N ASP A 63 17.38 1.56 -15.43
CA ASP A 63 17.24 2.00 -16.83
C ASP A 63 16.92 3.51 -16.92
N ASP A 64 16.02 4.01 -16.07
CA ASP A 64 15.57 5.41 -16.01
C ASP A 64 15.30 5.85 -14.56
N PRO A 65 16.33 6.37 -13.86
CA PRO A 65 16.18 6.87 -12.49
C PRO A 65 15.20 8.05 -12.37
N GLN A 66 15.06 8.85 -13.43
CA GLN A 66 14.25 10.07 -13.42
C GLN A 66 12.77 9.72 -13.41
N LEU A 67 12.35 8.71 -14.19
CA LEU A 67 10.99 8.18 -14.15
C LEU A 67 10.59 7.79 -12.72
N VAL A 68 11.43 7.02 -12.04
CA VAL A 68 11.16 6.54 -10.67
C VAL A 68 11.16 7.69 -9.67
N LYS A 69 12.01 8.70 -9.87
CA LYS A 69 12.00 9.93 -9.06
C LYS A 69 10.68 10.70 -9.19
N GLU A 70 10.12 10.78 -10.39
CA GLU A 70 8.86 11.50 -10.64
C GLU A 70 7.64 10.78 -10.07
N ILE A 71 7.57 9.45 -10.19
CA ILE A 71 6.42 8.66 -9.71
C ILE A 71 6.55 8.20 -8.26
N GLY A 72 7.75 8.32 -7.67
CA GLY A 72 8.08 7.82 -6.35
C GLY A 72 8.25 8.91 -5.29
N GLU A 73 7.86 10.15 -5.59
CA GLU A 73 7.88 11.27 -4.64
C GLU A 73 6.82 11.08 -3.55
N GLU A 74 7.22 11.19 -2.28
CA GLU A 74 6.30 11.09 -1.14
C GLU A 74 5.51 12.40 -0.98
N LEU A 75 4.19 12.35 -1.21
CA LEU A 75 3.31 13.52 -1.20
C LEU A 75 2.45 13.63 0.07
N PHE A 76 2.33 12.55 0.83
CA PHE A 76 1.39 12.44 1.95
C PHE A 76 2.09 12.69 3.30
N TYR A 77 3.14 11.93 3.59
CA TYR A 77 3.88 11.94 4.86
C TYR A 77 5.07 12.91 4.81
N THR A 78 4.77 14.20 4.69
CA THR A 78 5.77 15.27 4.73
C THR A 78 5.44 16.30 5.80
N VAL A 79 6.47 16.73 6.53
CA VAL A 79 6.38 17.81 7.54
C VAL A 79 6.17 19.18 6.89
N GLU A 80 6.41 19.30 5.58
CA GLU A 80 6.24 20.56 4.84
C GLU A 80 4.77 20.83 4.49
N ASN A 81 3.92 19.79 4.49
CA ASN A 81 2.49 19.94 4.28
C ASN A 81 1.77 20.05 5.64
N GLU A 82 1.51 21.29 6.07
CA GLU A 82 0.86 21.57 7.35
C GLU A 82 -0.54 20.96 7.44
N ILE A 83 -1.31 20.93 6.34
CA ILE A 83 -2.67 20.39 6.34
C ILE A 83 -2.66 18.88 6.59
N ASN A 84 -1.82 18.14 5.87
CA ASN A 84 -1.67 16.70 6.09
C ASN A 84 -1.12 16.41 7.49
N SER A 85 -0.15 17.19 7.94
CA SER A 85 0.43 17.06 9.28
C SER A 85 -0.62 17.22 10.38
N LEU A 86 -1.44 18.28 10.30
CA LEU A 86 -2.54 18.50 11.25
C LEU A 86 -3.56 17.36 11.18
N TRP A 87 -3.91 16.90 9.97
CA TRP A 87 -4.86 15.81 9.78
C TRP A 87 -4.36 14.50 10.43
N ILE A 88 -3.10 14.11 10.22
CA ILE A 88 -2.51 12.91 10.83
C ILE A 88 -2.53 13.02 12.37
N LYS A 89 -2.08 14.16 12.91
CA LYS A 89 -2.06 14.41 14.36
C LYS A 89 -3.47 14.34 14.95
N PHE A 90 -4.45 14.94 14.26
CA PHE A 90 -5.84 14.90 14.65
C PHE A 90 -6.38 13.47 14.66
N CYS A 91 -6.20 12.70 13.58
CA CYS A 91 -6.64 11.30 13.51
C CYS A 91 -6.02 10.44 14.63
N MET A 92 -4.71 10.55 14.86
CA MET A 92 -4.04 9.79 15.93
C MET A 92 -4.56 10.20 17.32
N LYS A 93 -4.73 11.50 17.56
CA LYS A 93 -5.28 12.02 18.82
C LYS A 93 -6.71 11.53 19.05
N THR A 94 -7.58 11.63 18.05
CA THR A 94 -8.98 11.17 18.15
C THR A 94 -9.06 9.68 18.47
N VAL A 95 -8.23 8.85 17.83
CA VAL A 95 -8.18 7.42 18.18
C VAL A 95 -7.72 7.23 19.62
N GLY A 96 -6.67 7.93 20.05
CA GLY A 96 -6.19 7.87 21.43
C GLY A 96 -7.25 8.28 22.46
N GLU A 97 -8.00 9.36 22.20
CA GLU A 97 -9.10 9.84 23.05
C GLU A 97 -10.24 8.81 23.12
N ILE A 98 -10.69 8.25 22.00
CA ILE A 98 -11.72 7.20 21.98
C ILE A 98 -11.27 5.97 22.78
N LEU A 99 -10.02 5.51 22.58
CA LEU A 99 -9.49 4.35 23.31
C LEU A 99 -9.35 4.63 24.82
N SER A 100 -9.16 5.88 25.23
CA SER A 100 -9.05 6.24 26.65
C SER A 100 -10.37 6.09 27.43
N GLU A 101 -11.51 6.08 26.72
CA GLU A 101 -12.83 5.82 27.28
C GLU A 101 -13.12 4.32 27.48
N MET A 102 -12.23 3.44 26.97
CA MET A 102 -12.36 1.99 27.04
C MET A 102 -11.32 1.43 28.04
N ASP A 103 -11.78 0.87 29.16
CA ASP A 103 -10.90 0.43 30.25
C ASP A 103 -9.87 -0.62 29.80
N GLU A 104 -10.23 -1.49 28.87
CA GLU A 104 -9.37 -2.53 28.30
C GLU A 104 -8.30 -1.97 27.34
N CYS A 105 -8.44 -0.72 26.88
CA CYS A 105 -7.58 -0.12 25.86
C CYS A 105 -6.64 0.97 26.40
N LYS A 106 -6.55 1.19 27.71
CA LYS A 106 -5.72 2.25 28.31
C LYS A 106 -4.27 2.26 27.82
N GLN A 107 -3.63 1.08 27.71
CA GLN A 107 -2.26 0.97 27.20
C GLN A 107 -2.15 1.42 25.73
N ALA A 108 -3.14 1.09 24.90
CA ALA A 108 -3.19 1.53 23.52
C ALA A 108 -3.46 3.04 23.43
N ALA A 109 -4.37 3.56 24.26
CA ALA A 109 -4.64 5.01 24.35
C ALA A 109 -3.35 5.78 24.69
N ASP A 110 -2.62 5.36 25.72
CA ASP A 110 -1.35 5.97 26.13
C ASP A 110 -0.31 5.94 24.99
N LEU A 111 -0.25 4.82 24.24
CA LEU A 111 0.63 4.70 23.10
C LEU A 111 0.27 5.69 21.99
N PHE A 112 -1.01 5.82 21.62
CA PHE A 112 -1.42 6.76 20.58
C PHE A 112 -1.17 8.21 21.01
N LEU A 113 -1.61 8.57 22.22
CA LEU A 113 -1.50 9.94 22.75
C LEU A 113 -0.04 10.38 22.92
N SER A 114 0.85 9.49 23.38
CA SER A 114 2.28 9.80 23.55
C SER A 114 3.04 9.98 22.24
N ARG A 115 2.43 9.66 21.09
CA ARG A 115 3.05 9.77 19.75
C ARG A 115 2.48 10.90 18.90
N VAL A 116 1.39 11.54 19.32
CA VAL A 116 0.70 12.60 18.54
C VAL A 116 1.67 13.70 18.11
N ASP A 117 2.57 14.13 18.99
CA ASP A 117 3.44 15.26 18.70
C ASP A 117 4.50 14.95 17.65
N ASN A 118 4.96 13.68 17.56
CA ASN A 118 6.06 13.28 16.69
C ASN A 118 5.68 12.28 15.58
N VAL A 119 4.40 11.93 15.45
CA VAL A 119 3.92 10.92 14.48
C VAL A 119 4.26 11.28 13.04
N VAL A 120 4.19 12.56 12.68
CA VAL A 120 4.42 13.03 11.31
C VAL A 120 5.89 12.91 10.96
N GLU A 121 6.77 13.30 11.89
CA GLU A 121 8.22 13.20 11.75
C GLU A 121 8.65 11.74 11.63
N VAL A 122 8.06 10.86 12.44
CA VAL A 122 8.30 9.41 12.37
C VAL A 122 7.81 8.84 11.04
N ALA A 123 6.60 9.18 10.60
CA ALA A 123 6.05 8.71 9.33
C ALA A 123 6.90 9.19 8.13
N ALA A 124 7.32 10.45 8.14
CA ALA A 124 8.19 11.01 7.13
C ALA A 124 9.55 10.29 7.09
N ASP A 125 10.14 9.96 8.24
CA ASP A 125 11.41 9.22 8.29
C ASP A 125 11.28 7.77 7.78
N ILE A 126 10.16 7.12 8.07
CA ILE A 126 9.85 5.77 7.56
C ILE A 126 9.74 5.80 6.02
N CYS A 127 9.08 6.81 5.46
CA CYS A 127 8.83 6.92 4.02
C CYS A 127 10.06 7.39 3.22
N LYS A 128 11.06 8.00 3.87
CA LYS A 128 12.29 8.44 3.18
C LYS A 128 13.06 7.27 2.55
N PRO A 129 13.54 7.42 1.31
CA PRO A 129 14.50 6.51 0.71
C PRO A 129 15.70 6.28 1.64
N LYS A 130 16.13 5.02 1.78
CA LYS A 130 17.27 4.66 2.61
C LYS A 130 18.57 4.84 1.85
N THR A 131 19.57 5.45 2.47
CA THR A 131 20.91 5.62 1.87
C THR A 131 21.65 4.29 1.75
N PHE A 132 21.41 3.37 2.68
CA PHE A 132 21.94 2.02 2.70
C PHE A 132 20.79 1.02 2.74
N GLY A 133 20.82 0.02 1.85
CA GLY A 133 19.79 -1.00 1.74
C GLY A 133 19.06 -0.96 0.40
N LEU A 134 18.01 -1.77 0.29
CA LEU A 134 17.18 -1.88 -0.91
C LEU A 134 16.07 -0.82 -0.86
N ASN A 135 16.01 0.03 -1.88
CA ASN A 135 14.82 0.82 -2.16
C ASN A 135 14.11 0.27 -3.39
N VAL A 136 12.78 0.36 -3.36
CA VAL A 136 11.87 -0.07 -4.40
C VAL A 136 10.76 0.97 -4.54
N LEU A 137 10.04 0.95 -5.65
CA LEU A 137 8.79 1.67 -5.75
C LEU A 137 7.75 0.86 -4.99
N ASN A 138 7.28 1.40 -3.87
CA ASN A 138 6.17 0.84 -3.13
C ASN A 138 4.85 1.18 -3.84
N HIS A 139 3.86 0.32 -3.71
CA HIS A 139 2.48 0.61 -4.09
C HIS A 139 1.92 1.75 -3.23
N GLY A 140 2.25 1.74 -1.95
CA GLY A 140 2.00 2.84 -1.02
C GLY A 140 0.68 2.78 -0.28
N ASP A 141 -0.33 2.14 -0.87
CA ASP A 141 -1.65 1.84 -0.28
C ASP A 141 -2.07 0.38 -0.57
N LEU A 142 -1.24 -0.59 -0.17
CA LEU A 142 -1.43 -2.00 -0.50
C LEU A 142 -2.33 -2.73 0.52
N TRP A 143 -3.64 -2.55 0.40
CA TRP A 143 -4.65 -3.24 1.21
C TRP A 143 -5.71 -3.90 0.34
N ILE A 144 -6.54 -4.76 0.94
CA ILE A 144 -7.48 -5.66 0.24
C ILE A 144 -8.42 -4.97 -0.77
N ASN A 145 -8.78 -3.70 -0.53
CA ASN A 145 -9.63 -2.92 -1.45
C ASN A 145 -8.91 -2.46 -2.72
N ASN A 146 -7.57 -2.52 -2.74
CA ASN A 146 -6.75 -2.20 -3.89
C ASN A 146 -6.21 -3.47 -4.58
N MET A 147 -6.86 -4.61 -4.31
CA MET A 147 -6.52 -5.91 -4.87
C MET A 147 -7.75 -6.56 -5.44
N LEU A 148 -7.65 -7.01 -6.68
CA LEU A 148 -8.67 -7.83 -7.31
C LEU A 148 -8.09 -9.22 -7.57
N PHE A 149 -8.84 -10.24 -7.17
CA PHE A 149 -8.44 -11.64 -7.25
C PHE A 149 -9.27 -12.38 -8.27
N LYS A 150 -8.65 -13.33 -8.95
CA LYS A 150 -9.31 -14.30 -9.82
C LYS A 150 -9.17 -15.69 -9.22
N TYR A 151 -10.20 -16.51 -9.41
CA TYR A 151 -10.31 -17.83 -8.81
C TYR A 151 -10.50 -18.88 -9.89
N LEU A 152 -9.93 -20.06 -9.65
CA LEU A 152 -10.25 -21.25 -10.43
C LEU A 152 -11.68 -21.72 -10.15
N ASP A 153 -12.21 -22.57 -11.03
CA ASP A 153 -13.50 -23.25 -10.79
C ASP A 153 -13.49 -24.10 -9.51
N SER A 154 -12.30 -24.50 -9.02
CA SER A 154 -12.13 -25.19 -7.73
C SER A 154 -12.36 -24.29 -6.51
N GLY A 155 -12.42 -22.96 -6.70
CA GLY A 155 -12.47 -21.95 -5.64
C GLY A 155 -11.10 -21.50 -5.13
N GLU A 156 -10.01 -22.06 -5.63
CA GLU A 156 -8.65 -21.65 -5.26
C GLU A 156 -8.26 -20.33 -5.94
N VAL A 157 -7.55 -19.47 -5.20
CA VAL A 157 -7.05 -18.20 -5.73
C VAL A 157 -5.96 -18.45 -6.78
N GLU A 158 -6.13 -17.85 -7.96
CA GLU A 158 -5.27 -18.06 -9.12
C GLU A 158 -4.37 -16.84 -9.38
N GLU A 159 -5.00 -15.67 -9.48
CA GLU A 159 -4.32 -14.43 -9.86
C GLU A 159 -4.73 -13.26 -8.97
N VAL A 160 -3.85 -12.26 -8.89
CA VAL A 160 -4.12 -10.98 -8.25
C VAL A 160 -3.67 -9.85 -9.18
N ARG A 161 -4.42 -8.75 -9.17
CA ARG A 161 -4.04 -7.48 -9.81
C ARG A 161 -4.18 -6.36 -8.78
N PHE A 162 -3.18 -5.49 -8.74
CA PHE A 162 -3.19 -4.29 -7.91
C PHE A 162 -3.78 -3.12 -8.69
N VAL A 163 -4.48 -2.25 -7.99
CA VAL A 163 -5.07 -1.02 -8.51
C VAL A 163 -4.80 0.13 -7.55
N ASP A 164 -5.01 1.35 -8.01
CA ASP A 164 -4.83 2.56 -7.20
C ASP A 164 -3.40 2.80 -6.69
N PHE A 165 -2.52 3.15 -7.63
CA PHE A 165 -1.10 3.43 -7.37
C PHE A 165 -0.84 4.90 -6.94
N GLN A 166 -1.86 5.65 -6.55
CA GLN A 166 -1.77 7.11 -6.35
C GLN A 166 -0.84 7.55 -5.21
N THR A 167 -0.49 6.64 -4.31
CA THR A 167 0.39 6.89 -3.16
C THR A 167 1.76 6.21 -3.28
N SER A 168 2.12 5.80 -4.51
CA SER A 168 3.40 5.15 -4.79
C SER A 168 4.58 6.02 -4.33
N ARG A 169 5.61 5.37 -3.78
CA ARG A 169 6.76 6.06 -3.20
C ARG A 169 8.03 5.23 -3.27
N TRP A 170 9.16 5.87 -3.54
CA TRP A 170 10.46 5.21 -3.55
C TRP A 170 10.99 5.07 -2.12
N GLY A 171 11.18 3.84 -1.64
CA GLY A 171 11.59 3.61 -0.26
C GLY A 171 11.79 2.15 0.09
N SER A 172 11.84 1.84 1.38
CA SER A 172 12.02 0.46 1.85
C SER A 172 10.86 -0.44 1.40
N PRO A 173 11.10 -1.66 0.88
CA PRO A 173 10.04 -2.60 0.52
C PRO A 173 9.19 -3.05 1.72
N VAL A 174 9.72 -2.88 2.93
CA VAL A 174 9.06 -3.28 4.17
C VAL A 174 7.77 -2.48 4.42
N THR A 175 7.66 -1.26 3.87
CA THR A 175 6.47 -0.42 4.10
C THR A 175 5.21 -1.03 3.51
N ASP A 176 5.26 -1.51 2.26
CA ASP A 176 4.11 -2.22 1.66
C ASP A 176 3.82 -3.53 2.41
N LEU A 177 4.86 -4.28 2.78
CA LEU A 177 4.70 -5.59 3.43
C LEU A 177 4.02 -5.47 4.80
N LEU A 178 4.50 -4.55 5.64
CA LEU A 178 3.91 -4.34 6.97
C LEU A 178 2.50 -3.78 6.85
N TYR A 179 2.28 -2.81 5.96
CA TYR A 179 0.96 -2.25 5.74
C TYR A 179 -0.03 -3.37 5.35
N PHE A 180 0.30 -4.15 4.33
CA PHE A 180 -0.52 -5.26 3.86
C PHE A 180 -0.85 -6.29 4.96
N LEU A 181 0.17 -6.77 5.69
CA LEU A 181 -0.02 -7.79 6.73
C LEU A 181 -0.96 -7.31 7.83
N TRP A 182 -0.82 -6.06 8.27
CA TRP A 182 -1.64 -5.51 9.34
C TRP A 182 -3.06 -5.12 8.90
N THR A 183 -3.26 -4.70 7.65
CA THR A 183 -4.58 -4.26 7.16
C THR A 183 -5.40 -5.36 6.51
N SER A 184 -4.79 -6.47 6.08
CA SER A 184 -5.46 -7.39 5.15
C SER A 184 -5.23 -8.87 5.38
N ALA A 185 -4.11 -9.29 5.98
CA ALA A 185 -3.93 -10.70 6.32
C ALA A 185 -4.83 -11.12 7.49
N ASP A 186 -5.20 -12.39 7.57
CA ASP A 186 -5.90 -12.93 8.74
C ASP A 186 -4.94 -13.19 9.93
N GLU A 187 -5.50 -13.62 11.05
CA GLU A 187 -4.72 -13.93 12.27
C GLU A 187 -3.86 -15.18 12.18
N GLN A 188 -4.09 -16.08 11.21
CA GLN A 188 -3.25 -17.27 11.04
C GLN A 188 -1.94 -16.94 10.31
N VAL A 189 -1.95 -15.87 9.51
CA VAL A 189 -0.78 -15.36 8.80
C VAL A 189 0.03 -14.37 9.64
N ARG A 190 -0.61 -13.58 10.52
CA ARG A 190 0.05 -12.62 11.42
C ARG A 190 0.64 -13.28 12.66
#